data_AF-A0A497NWZ2-F1
#
_entry.id   AF-A0A497NWZ2-F1
#
_cell.length_a   1.000
_cell.length_b   1.000
_cell.length_c   1.000
_cell.angle_alpha   90.00
_cell.angle_beta   90.00
_cell.angle_gamma   90.00
#
_symmetry.space_group_name_H-M   'P 1'
#
loop_
_entity.id
_entity.type
_entity.pdbx_description
1 polymer ?
#
loop_
_entity_poly.entity_id
_entity_poly.type
_entity_poly.pdbx_seq_one_letter_code
_entity_poly.pdbx_strand_id
1 'polypeptide(L)'
;MAKSYSRAVAVFTYSRRVKSLKPGKVKIVRYRGKPVKVMLDPSGRRLRVLEAPKDLASLIRKAASLRITDGSLRILLKEKPKTKPKSKVKASKPESRPKPKPEQPRDEPKPELPPKPKEPEPEAKAVSTLTEAERRKAMLVPVPDKGSIPTPYIDWNRIPKSCIVKGVVYLDYPNPQAPHGMLAELREMFRRNRRYQNRAPVNILIWGPKGTGKSELVKKFAEETGLPYWQIMGQEGLRADELLGHYELKAGTSRWVDGIIPKAVRSGGILHFDEANVIEPAVLSRLDELLDSKRQLNMEDLNGEIIKAHPDLLIIFTMNPPIYEGLKPLPEHIMSRLTKKYILDYPPPEVEMKVLKEKLKLSDAEFKLPTRNQPARGRFARDILDLMKIIDNLRKQTDLSYTPSMRETQGFIQDLKEGDDFFTAFDRNIKAAYYGEEADRIEEALKAVRGRPRK
;
A
#
# COMPACT_ATOMS: atom_id res chain seq x y z
N MET A 1 6.65 -23.77 50.38
CA MET A 1 5.24 -23.38 50.13
C MET A 1 4.96 -23.34 48.63
N ALA A 2 4.37 -24.41 48.08
CA ALA A 2 3.98 -24.49 46.68
C ALA A 2 2.72 -23.65 46.44
N LYS A 3 2.86 -22.45 45.86
CA LYS A 3 1.69 -21.68 45.41
C LYS A 3 0.96 -22.52 44.34
N SER A 4 -0.25 -22.96 44.67
CA SER A 4 -1.16 -23.63 43.75
C SER A 4 -1.42 -22.70 42.58
N TYR A 5 -0.82 -22.98 41.42
CA TYR A 5 -1.15 -22.27 40.20
C TYR A 5 -2.47 -22.83 39.69
N SER A 6 -3.46 -21.95 39.52
CA SER A 6 -4.73 -22.19 38.85
C SER A 6 -4.56 -23.07 37.61
N ARG A 7 -5.55 -23.95 37.35
CA ARG A 7 -5.56 -24.87 36.20
C ARG A 7 -5.36 -24.05 34.92
N ALA A 8 -4.26 -24.30 34.20
CA ALA A 8 -3.90 -23.55 33.01
C ALA A 8 -4.95 -23.74 31.90
N VAL A 9 -5.26 -22.65 31.17
CA VAL A 9 -6.24 -22.64 30.07
C VAL A 9 -5.80 -23.53 28.91
N ALA A 10 -4.50 -23.56 28.63
CA ALA A 10 -3.84 -24.43 27.66
C ALA A 10 -2.34 -24.53 27.96
N VAL A 11 -1.70 -25.62 27.52
CA VAL A 11 -0.25 -25.84 27.63
C VAL A 11 0.30 -26.26 26.28
N PHE A 12 1.37 -25.59 25.83
CA PHE A 12 2.04 -25.88 24.56
C PHE A 12 3.47 -26.33 24.83
N THR A 13 3.86 -27.45 24.22
CA THR A 13 5.22 -28.02 24.34
C THR A 13 5.98 -27.79 23.04
N TYR A 14 7.20 -27.28 23.14
CA TYR A 14 8.07 -26.98 22.01
C TYR A 14 9.27 -27.92 22.01
N SER A 15 9.73 -28.33 20.83
CA SER A 15 10.92 -29.16 20.65
C SER A 15 12.21 -28.41 21.01
N ARG A 16 12.23 -27.08 20.90
CA ARG A 16 13.35 -26.20 21.25
C ARG A 16 12.95 -25.23 22.38
N ARG A 17 13.94 -24.75 23.14
CA ARG A 17 13.69 -23.74 24.19
C ARG A 17 13.18 -22.43 23.57
N VAL A 18 12.13 -21.87 24.15
CA VAL A 18 11.57 -20.58 23.75
C VAL A 18 12.44 -19.48 24.36
N LYS A 19 13.18 -18.74 23.52
CA LYS A 19 14.10 -17.69 23.97
C LYS A 19 13.42 -16.34 24.27
N SER A 20 12.18 -16.13 23.80
CA SER A 20 11.48 -14.86 23.91
C SER A 20 10.88 -14.56 25.30
N LEU A 21 10.97 -15.51 26.25
CA LEU A 21 10.52 -15.35 27.63
C LEU A 21 11.55 -15.89 28.62
N LYS A 22 11.69 -15.21 29.78
CA LYS A 22 12.48 -15.73 30.90
C LYS A 22 11.69 -16.87 31.61
N PRO A 23 12.26 -18.07 31.79
CA PRO A 23 11.61 -19.18 32.49
C PRO A 23 11.15 -18.80 33.91
N GLY A 24 10.01 -19.34 34.35
CA GLY A 24 9.49 -19.21 35.71
C GLY A 24 8.80 -17.88 36.05
N LYS A 25 8.79 -16.89 35.14
CA LYS A 25 8.09 -15.61 35.33
C LYS A 25 6.80 -15.55 34.52
N VAL A 26 5.73 -15.06 35.16
CA VAL A 26 4.47 -14.73 34.47
C VAL A 26 4.65 -13.45 33.66
N LYS A 27 4.25 -13.45 32.40
CA LYS A 27 4.27 -12.28 31.51
C LYS A 27 2.87 -12.05 30.91
N ILE A 28 2.50 -10.79 30.74
CA ILE A 28 1.30 -10.40 30.01
C ILE A 28 1.70 -10.15 28.56
N VAL A 29 1.04 -10.82 27.62
CA VAL A 29 1.21 -10.64 26.17
C VAL A 29 -0.13 -10.27 25.54
N ARG A 30 -0.11 -9.61 24.38
CA ARG A 30 -1.33 -9.14 23.71
C ARG A 30 -1.66 -9.97 22.47
N TYR A 31 -2.92 -10.37 22.31
CA TYR A 31 -3.44 -10.89 21.03
C TYR A 31 -4.60 -10.00 20.59
N ARG A 32 -4.49 -9.34 19.43
CA ARG A 32 -5.51 -8.40 18.92
C ARG A 32 -5.94 -7.38 19.99
N GLY A 33 -4.97 -6.77 20.68
CA GLY A 33 -5.21 -5.79 21.75
C GLY A 33 -5.64 -6.35 23.11
N LYS A 34 -6.03 -7.64 23.20
CA LYS A 34 -6.49 -8.25 24.46
C LYS A 34 -5.35 -8.87 25.27
N PRO A 35 -5.30 -8.67 26.60
CA PRO A 35 -4.22 -9.21 27.45
C PRO A 35 -4.39 -10.71 27.72
N VAL A 36 -3.28 -11.43 27.70
CA VAL A 36 -3.18 -12.87 27.99
C VAL A 36 -2.01 -13.10 28.94
N LYS A 37 -2.26 -13.76 30.07
CA LYS A 37 -1.20 -14.13 31.02
C LYS A 37 -0.60 -15.47 30.61
N VAL A 38 0.70 -15.47 30.34
CA VAL A 38 1.47 -16.65 29.96
C VAL A 38 2.67 -16.83 30.89
N MET A 39 3.12 -18.07 31.03
CA MET A 39 4.31 -18.41 31.81
C MET A 39 5.07 -19.52 31.11
N LEU A 40 6.37 -19.32 30.94
CA LEU A 40 7.27 -20.37 30.48
C LEU A 40 7.71 -21.20 31.68
N ASP A 41 7.63 -22.52 31.59
CA ASP A 41 8.10 -23.40 32.66
C ASP A 41 9.63 -23.29 32.86
N PRO A 42 10.17 -23.75 34.01
CA PRO A 42 11.61 -23.70 34.26
C PRO A 42 12.47 -24.41 33.20
N SER A 43 11.93 -25.41 32.50
CA SER A 43 12.64 -26.11 31.42
C SER A 43 12.86 -25.25 30.17
N GLY A 44 12.08 -24.17 30.02
CA GLY A 44 12.08 -23.29 28.87
C GLY A 44 11.36 -23.86 27.65
N ARG A 45 10.67 -25.00 27.78
CA ARG A 45 10.09 -25.76 26.66
C ARG A 45 8.57 -25.89 26.72
N ARG A 46 7.93 -25.52 27.84
CA ARG A 46 6.46 -25.53 27.95
C ARG A 46 5.94 -24.14 28.26
N LEU A 47 5.10 -23.62 27.37
CA LEU A 47 4.38 -22.37 27.56
C LEU A 47 2.99 -22.68 28.13
N ARG A 48 2.69 -22.13 29.30
CA ARG A 48 1.39 -22.24 29.98
C ARG A 48 0.62 -20.95 29.80
N VAL A 49 -0.61 -21.03 29.31
CA VAL A 49 -1.55 -19.91 29.32
C VAL A 49 -2.33 -19.98 30.63
N LEU A 50 -2.11 -19.00 31.51
CA LEU A 50 -2.71 -18.96 32.84
C LEU A 50 -4.09 -18.29 32.81
N GLU A 51 -4.24 -17.23 32.02
CA GLU A 51 -5.48 -16.45 31.94
C GLU A 51 -5.63 -15.84 30.54
N ALA A 52 -6.83 -15.92 29.98
CA ALA A 52 -7.20 -15.32 28.71
C ALA A 52 -8.72 -15.00 28.70
N PRO A 53 -9.16 -13.94 27.99
CA PRO A 53 -10.58 -13.68 27.75
C PRO A 53 -11.32 -14.89 27.16
N LYS A 54 -12.59 -15.09 27.50
CA LYS A 54 -13.36 -16.31 27.16
C LYS A 54 -13.40 -16.61 25.66
N ASP A 55 -13.53 -15.59 24.83
CA ASP A 55 -13.52 -15.67 23.36
C ASP A 55 -12.15 -16.15 22.82
N LEU A 56 -11.07 -15.66 23.43
CA LEU A 56 -9.71 -16.01 23.06
C LEU A 56 -9.28 -17.39 23.61
N ALA A 57 -9.77 -17.77 24.79
CA ALA A 57 -9.48 -19.05 25.42
C ALA A 57 -9.92 -20.24 24.54
N SER A 58 -11.07 -20.12 23.85
CA SER A 58 -11.54 -21.14 22.91
C SER A 58 -10.63 -21.28 21.69
N LEU A 59 -10.13 -20.16 21.17
CA LEU A 59 -9.25 -20.12 20.00
C LEU A 59 -7.84 -20.62 20.36
N ILE A 60 -7.33 -20.27 21.55
CA ILE A 60 -6.06 -20.77 22.08
C ILE A 60 -6.12 -22.29 22.26
N ARG A 61 -7.19 -22.87 22.80
CA ARG A 61 -7.31 -24.33 22.94
C ARG A 61 -7.27 -25.10 21.62
N LYS A 62 -7.67 -24.47 20.51
CA LYS A 62 -7.67 -25.05 19.16
C LYS A 62 -6.35 -24.81 18.40
N ALA A 63 -5.41 -24.07 18.99
CA ALA A 63 -4.14 -23.75 18.36
C ALA A 63 -3.20 -24.96 18.28
N ALA A 64 -2.44 -25.05 17.18
CA ALA A 64 -1.31 -25.96 17.05
C ALA A 64 -0.12 -25.49 17.89
N SER A 65 0.19 -24.19 17.83
CA SER A 65 1.26 -23.58 18.60
C SER A 65 1.02 -22.09 18.79
N LEU A 66 1.64 -21.54 19.85
CA LEU A 66 1.69 -20.11 20.10
C LEU A 66 3.11 -19.60 19.80
N ARG A 67 3.24 -18.40 19.23
CA ARG A 67 4.53 -17.71 19.13
C ARG A 67 4.42 -16.37 19.83
N ILE A 68 5.46 -16.01 20.59
CA ILE A 68 5.54 -14.72 21.27
C ILE A 68 6.68 -13.95 20.64
N THR A 69 6.35 -12.80 20.06
CA THR A 69 7.25 -11.88 19.36
C THR A 69 6.97 -10.49 19.91
N ASP A 70 7.95 -9.91 20.60
CA ASP A 70 7.94 -8.51 21.07
C ASP A 70 6.67 -8.11 21.84
N GLY A 71 6.26 -8.98 22.77
CA GLY A 71 5.10 -8.74 23.64
C GLY A 71 3.74 -9.05 23.00
N SER A 72 3.71 -9.37 21.71
CA SER A 72 2.53 -9.85 21.00
C SER A 72 2.48 -11.39 20.92
N LEU A 73 1.30 -11.95 21.08
CA LEU A 73 1.01 -13.36 20.90
C LEU A 73 0.52 -13.58 19.46
N ARG A 74 1.06 -14.59 18.78
CA ARG A 74 0.55 -15.12 17.51
C ARG A 74 0.05 -16.53 17.70
N ILE A 75 -1.11 -16.84 17.11
CA ILE A 75 -1.78 -18.13 17.24
C ILE A 75 -1.73 -18.84 15.89
N LEU A 76 -1.11 -20.02 15.85
CA LEU A 76 -1.06 -20.87 14.66
C LEU A 76 -2.08 -21.99 14.83
N LEU A 77 -3.11 -22.04 13.99
CA LEU A 77 -4.15 -23.07 14.02
C LEU A 77 -3.65 -24.35 13.32
N LYS A 78 -4.13 -25.53 13.75
CA LYS A 78 -3.84 -26.78 13.03
C LYS A 78 -4.56 -26.74 11.68
N GLU A 79 -3.83 -26.90 10.57
CA GLU A 79 -4.44 -27.15 9.28
C GLU A 79 -5.29 -28.43 9.36
N LYS A 80 -6.54 -28.38 8.90
CA LYS A 80 -7.33 -29.59 8.71
C LYS A 80 -6.69 -30.38 7.56
N PRO A 81 -6.37 -31.67 7.73
CA PRO A 81 -5.87 -32.46 6.63
C PRO A 81 -6.91 -32.49 5.51
N LYS A 82 -6.53 -32.04 4.30
CA LYS A 82 -7.34 -32.16 3.09
C LYS A 82 -7.59 -33.64 2.81
N THR A 83 -8.80 -34.11 3.05
CA THR A 83 -9.25 -35.44 2.64
C THR A 83 -9.30 -35.49 1.12
N LYS A 84 -8.41 -36.30 0.51
CA LYS A 84 -8.48 -36.67 -0.91
C LYS A 84 -9.85 -37.31 -1.20
N PRO A 85 -10.58 -36.93 -2.27
CA PRO A 85 -11.79 -37.65 -2.64
C PRO A 85 -11.41 -39.03 -3.16
N LYS A 86 -11.91 -40.08 -2.48
CA LYS A 86 -11.93 -41.46 -3.01
C LYS A 86 -13.05 -41.55 -4.05
N SER A 87 -12.71 -41.99 -5.25
CA SER A 87 -13.65 -42.46 -6.26
C SER A 87 -14.52 -43.57 -5.69
N LYS A 88 -15.84 -43.38 -5.72
CA LYS A 88 -16.82 -44.46 -5.56
C LYS A 88 -17.79 -44.41 -6.72
N VAL A 89 -17.57 -45.34 -7.65
CA VAL A 89 -18.56 -45.80 -8.61
C VAL A 89 -19.72 -46.42 -7.80
N LYS A 90 -20.94 -45.94 -8.03
CA LYS A 90 -22.17 -46.67 -7.68
C LYS A 90 -23.12 -46.61 -8.87
N ALA A 91 -23.35 -47.77 -9.46
CA ALA A 91 -24.34 -48.01 -10.49
C ALA A 91 -25.76 -47.86 -9.92
N SER A 92 -26.67 -47.32 -10.72
CA SER A 92 -28.12 -47.45 -10.54
C SER A 92 -28.73 -47.96 -11.85
N LYS A 93 -29.54 -49.03 -11.74
CA LYS A 93 -30.37 -49.60 -12.80
C LYS A 93 -31.69 -48.81 -12.91
N PRO A 94 -32.42 -48.94 -14.03
CA PRO A 94 -33.47 -47.99 -14.43
C PRO A 94 -34.84 -48.37 -13.90
N GLU A 95 -35.64 -47.37 -13.51
CA GLU A 95 -37.08 -47.51 -13.30
C GLU A 95 -37.85 -46.55 -14.20
N SER A 96 -39.05 -47.02 -14.57
CA SER A 96 -39.87 -46.71 -15.73
C SER A 96 -40.63 -45.38 -15.63
N ARG A 97 -40.82 -44.75 -16.80
CA ARG A 97 -41.75 -43.63 -17.02
C ARG A 97 -43.21 -44.07 -16.85
N PRO A 98 -44.07 -43.23 -16.26
CA PRO A 98 -45.48 -43.13 -16.65
C PRO A 98 -45.66 -42.02 -17.71
N LYS A 99 -46.48 -42.30 -18.73
CA LYS A 99 -46.98 -41.31 -19.71
C LYS A 99 -48.17 -40.50 -19.13
N PRO A 100 -48.43 -39.27 -19.62
CA PRO A 100 -49.37 -38.33 -19.02
C PRO A 100 -50.73 -38.28 -19.73
N LYS A 101 -51.75 -37.68 -19.09
CA LYS A 101 -52.97 -37.06 -19.65
C LYS A 101 -53.78 -36.40 -18.51
N PRO A 102 -54.70 -35.44 -18.77
CA PRO A 102 -54.58 -34.21 -19.57
C PRO A 102 -55.05 -32.95 -18.77
N GLU A 103 -54.39 -31.80 -18.92
CA GLU A 103 -54.88 -30.50 -18.42
C GLU A 103 -55.44 -29.65 -19.58
N GLN A 104 -56.61 -29.05 -19.37
CA GLN A 104 -57.18 -27.97 -20.20
C GLN A 104 -56.82 -26.59 -19.60
N PRO A 105 -57.14 -25.46 -20.27
CA PRO A 105 -56.19 -24.56 -20.90
C PRO A 105 -55.77 -23.41 -19.97
N ARG A 106 -54.51 -22.97 -20.06
CA ARG A 106 -54.07 -21.66 -19.56
C ARG A 106 -53.73 -20.77 -20.75
N ASP A 107 -54.13 -19.52 -20.61
CA ASP A 107 -54.08 -18.46 -21.62
C ASP A 107 -52.73 -18.35 -22.35
N GLU A 108 -52.81 -18.14 -23.66
CA GLU A 108 -51.69 -17.94 -24.55
C GLU A 108 -50.89 -16.67 -24.18
N PRO A 109 -49.57 -16.76 -23.95
CA PRO A 109 -48.67 -15.65 -24.15
C PRO A 109 -48.28 -15.57 -25.63
N LYS A 110 -48.37 -14.37 -26.21
CA LYS A 110 -47.91 -14.05 -27.56
C LYS A 110 -46.51 -14.62 -27.86
N PRO A 111 -46.24 -15.05 -29.11
CA PRO A 111 -44.95 -15.62 -29.47
C PRO A 111 -43.83 -14.59 -29.30
N GLU A 112 -42.94 -14.82 -28.33
CA GLU A 112 -41.63 -14.18 -28.32
C GLU A 112 -40.84 -14.69 -29.53
N LEU A 113 -40.41 -13.75 -30.37
CA LEU A 113 -39.51 -14.01 -31.48
C LEU A 113 -38.28 -14.79 -30.97
N PRO A 114 -37.80 -15.81 -31.70
CA PRO A 114 -36.57 -16.50 -31.31
C PRO A 114 -35.47 -15.45 -31.12
N PRO A 115 -34.65 -15.54 -30.07
CA PRO A 115 -33.57 -14.59 -29.86
C PRO A 115 -32.72 -14.62 -31.13
N LYS A 116 -32.64 -13.48 -31.82
CA LYS A 116 -31.71 -13.30 -32.93
C LYS A 116 -30.36 -13.85 -32.47
N PRO A 117 -29.66 -14.66 -33.28
CA PRO A 117 -28.29 -15.01 -32.98
C PRO A 117 -27.59 -13.68 -32.69
N LYS A 118 -27.09 -13.50 -31.47
CA LYS A 118 -26.24 -12.36 -31.17
C LYS A 118 -25.14 -12.44 -32.21
N GLU A 119 -25.05 -11.42 -33.06
CA GLU A 119 -23.88 -11.20 -33.90
C GLU A 119 -22.67 -11.46 -33.01
N PRO A 120 -21.68 -12.27 -33.46
CA PRO A 120 -20.51 -12.52 -32.66
C PRO A 120 -20.01 -11.15 -32.20
N GLU A 121 -20.00 -10.93 -30.87
CA GLU A 121 -19.36 -9.75 -30.30
C GLU A 121 -18.02 -9.68 -31.00
N PRO A 122 -17.70 -8.56 -31.68
CA PRO A 122 -16.48 -8.48 -32.47
C PRO A 122 -15.36 -8.93 -31.54
N GLU A 123 -14.65 -9.99 -31.94
CA GLU A 123 -13.45 -10.44 -31.24
C GLU A 123 -12.68 -9.17 -30.88
N ALA A 124 -12.44 -8.97 -29.59
CA ALA A 124 -11.81 -7.75 -29.10
C ALA A 124 -10.53 -7.58 -29.91
N LYS A 125 -10.55 -6.65 -30.89
CA LYS A 125 -9.48 -6.50 -31.87
C LYS A 125 -8.17 -6.46 -31.09
N ALA A 126 -7.32 -7.46 -31.33
CA ALA A 126 -5.98 -7.50 -30.75
C ALA A 126 -5.39 -6.10 -30.88
N VAL A 127 -4.92 -5.56 -29.75
CA VAL A 127 -4.49 -4.16 -29.63
C VAL A 127 -3.56 -3.85 -30.80
N SER A 128 -3.94 -2.90 -31.66
CA SER A 128 -3.01 -2.41 -32.67
C SER A 128 -1.91 -1.68 -31.91
N THR A 129 -0.84 -2.40 -31.63
CA THR A 129 0.39 -1.84 -31.09
C THR A 129 0.85 -0.75 -32.04
N LEU A 130 1.26 0.39 -31.50
CA LEU A 130 1.78 1.50 -32.32
C LEU A 130 2.88 0.96 -33.23
N THR A 131 2.78 1.27 -34.52
CA THR A 131 3.84 0.98 -35.49
C THR A 131 5.13 1.66 -35.06
N GLU A 132 6.29 1.13 -35.48
CA GLU A 132 7.58 1.74 -35.13
C GLU A 132 7.68 3.20 -35.62
N ALA A 133 7.03 3.54 -36.74
CA ALA A 133 6.93 4.92 -37.22
C ALA A 133 6.11 5.82 -36.27
N GLU A 134 4.95 5.37 -35.81
CA GLU A 134 4.13 6.11 -34.83
C GLU A 134 4.85 6.24 -33.49
N ARG A 135 5.56 5.20 -33.05
CA ARG A 135 6.38 5.26 -31.84
C ARG A 135 7.45 6.34 -31.94
N ARG A 136 8.16 6.42 -33.06
CA ARG A 136 9.16 7.48 -33.31
C ARG A 136 8.51 8.86 -33.30
N LYS A 137 7.32 9.03 -33.88
CA LYS A 137 6.59 10.31 -33.83
C LYS A 137 6.16 10.68 -32.41
N ALA A 138 5.64 9.71 -31.63
CA ALA A 138 5.28 9.90 -30.23
C ALA A 138 6.47 10.38 -29.39
N MET A 139 7.67 9.84 -29.64
CA MET A 139 8.90 10.24 -28.97
C MET A 139 9.34 11.69 -29.25
N LEU A 140 8.92 12.26 -30.38
CA LEU A 140 9.26 13.62 -30.79
C LEU A 140 8.24 14.66 -30.29
N VAL A 141 7.13 14.23 -29.70
CA VAL A 141 6.12 15.15 -29.14
C VAL A 141 6.75 15.94 -27.99
N PRO A 142 6.74 17.29 -28.06
CA PRO A 142 7.36 18.12 -27.03
C PRO A 142 6.66 17.95 -25.68
N VAL A 143 7.44 18.11 -24.61
CA VAL A 143 6.95 18.13 -23.23
C VAL A 143 7.01 19.57 -22.74
N PRO A 144 5.87 20.28 -22.61
CA PRO A 144 5.83 21.63 -22.08
C PRO A 144 6.33 21.68 -20.64
N ASP A 145 6.83 22.82 -20.18
CA ASP A 145 7.36 22.97 -18.81
C ASP A 145 6.28 23.00 -17.73
N LYS A 146 5.02 23.30 -18.10
CA LYS A 146 3.88 23.31 -17.19
C LYS A 146 2.61 22.81 -17.89
N GLY A 147 1.63 22.37 -17.09
CA GLY A 147 0.34 21.92 -17.59
C GLY A 147 0.40 20.59 -18.34
N SER A 148 -0.66 20.30 -19.09
CA SER A 148 -0.87 19.01 -19.72
C SER A 148 0.20 18.68 -20.75
N ILE A 149 0.65 17.42 -20.75
CA ILE A 149 1.59 16.89 -21.73
C ILE A 149 0.78 16.34 -22.90
N PRO A 150 1.01 16.80 -24.15
CA PRO A 150 0.37 16.21 -25.30
C PRO A 150 0.77 14.74 -25.46
N THR A 151 -0.24 13.89 -25.61
CA THR A 151 -0.11 12.44 -25.80
C THR A 151 -1.08 11.95 -26.89
N PRO A 152 -0.92 12.41 -28.14
CA PRO A 152 -1.88 12.13 -29.23
C PRO A 152 -1.96 10.65 -29.62
N TYR A 153 -1.04 9.82 -29.12
CA TYR A 153 -0.97 8.39 -29.39
C TYR A 153 -1.55 7.52 -28.26
N ILE A 154 -2.02 8.13 -27.16
CA ILE A 154 -2.77 7.41 -26.12
C ILE A 154 -4.23 7.29 -26.56
N ASP A 155 -4.74 6.05 -26.61
CA ASP A 155 -6.16 5.78 -26.84
C ASP A 155 -6.97 6.03 -25.56
N TRP A 156 -7.44 7.26 -25.40
CA TRP A 156 -8.22 7.71 -24.24
C TRP A 156 -9.53 6.95 -24.02
N ASN A 157 -10.11 6.33 -25.05
CA ASN A 157 -11.35 5.55 -24.90
C ASN A 157 -11.12 4.24 -24.13
N ARG A 158 -9.87 3.78 -24.06
CA ARG A 158 -9.48 2.56 -23.34
C ARG A 158 -8.95 2.83 -21.94
N ILE A 159 -8.72 4.10 -21.59
CA ILE A 159 -8.26 4.48 -20.25
C ILE A 159 -9.44 4.45 -19.29
N PRO A 160 -9.40 3.64 -18.22
CA PRO A 160 -10.44 3.64 -17.19
C PRO A 160 -10.55 5.03 -16.54
N LYS A 161 -11.78 5.45 -16.21
CA LYS A 161 -12.01 6.73 -15.51
C LYS A 161 -11.25 6.81 -14.18
N SER A 162 -11.03 5.67 -13.51
CA SER A 162 -10.23 5.58 -12.28
C SER A 162 -8.76 5.95 -12.45
N CYS A 163 -8.24 5.94 -13.68
CA CYS A 163 -6.87 6.34 -14.01
C CYS A 163 -6.75 7.85 -14.30
N ILE A 164 -7.84 8.60 -14.26
CA ILE A 164 -7.84 10.05 -14.45
C ILE A 164 -7.83 10.73 -13.08
N VAL A 165 -6.71 11.38 -12.74
CA VAL A 165 -6.51 12.01 -11.44
C VAL A 165 -6.95 13.47 -11.48
N LYS A 166 -7.69 13.91 -10.45
CA LYS A 166 -8.16 15.29 -10.25
C LYS A 166 -8.26 15.63 -8.77
N GLY A 167 -8.17 16.92 -8.44
CA GLY A 167 -8.31 17.46 -7.09
C GLY A 167 -7.13 17.17 -6.16
N VAL A 168 -5.91 17.00 -6.68
CA VAL A 168 -4.75 16.67 -5.83
C VAL A 168 -4.13 17.93 -5.26
N VAL A 169 -4.16 18.05 -3.93
CA VAL A 169 -3.45 19.09 -3.20
C VAL A 169 -2.07 18.58 -2.83
N TYR A 170 -1.05 19.19 -3.43
CA TYR A 170 0.35 18.94 -3.12
C TYR A 170 1.11 20.25 -3.29
N LEU A 171 1.86 20.65 -2.27
CA LEU A 171 2.72 21.82 -2.31
C LEU A 171 4.13 21.33 -2.61
N ASP A 172 4.61 21.60 -3.81
CA ASP A 172 5.97 21.27 -4.20
C ASP A 172 6.97 22.24 -3.56
N TYR A 173 8.15 21.73 -3.23
CA TYR A 173 9.22 22.52 -2.62
C TYR A 173 10.60 22.06 -3.11
N PRO A 174 11.55 22.99 -3.29
CA PRO A 174 12.93 22.66 -3.61
C PRO A 174 13.58 21.72 -2.59
N ASN A 175 14.38 20.78 -3.10
CA ASN A 175 15.28 19.97 -2.28
C ASN A 175 16.64 19.81 -2.99
N PRO A 176 17.70 19.31 -2.32
CA PRO A 176 19.04 19.22 -2.91
C PRO A 176 19.11 18.41 -4.21
N GLN A 177 18.24 17.41 -4.41
CA GLN A 177 18.21 16.59 -5.63
C GLN A 177 17.28 17.16 -6.70
N ALA A 178 16.37 18.08 -6.33
CA ALA A 178 15.42 18.74 -7.22
C ALA A 178 15.30 20.24 -6.84
N PRO A 179 16.24 21.09 -7.27
CA PRO A 179 16.29 22.51 -6.88
C PRO A 179 15.07 23.34 -7.32
N HIS A 180 14.36 22.87 -8.34
CA HIS A 180 13.14 23.51 -8.86
C HIS A 180 11.85 22.83 -8.38
N GLY A 181 11.95 21.91 -7.41
CA GLY A 181 10.84 21.08 -6.94
C GLY A 181 10.77 19.73 -7.66
N MET A 182 10.13 18.76 -7.01
CA MET A 182 10.03 17.39 -7.50
C MET A 182 9.12 17.27 -8.72
N LEU A 183 8.09 18.11 -8.87
CA LEU A 183 7.19 18.06 -10.04
C LEU A 183 7.93 18.47 -11.32
N ALA A 184 8.76 19.51 -11.23
CA ALA A 184 9.63 19.93 -12.32
C ALA A 184 10.64 18.83 -12.69
N GLU A 185 11.21 18.17 -11.69
CA GLU A 185 12.15 17.07 -11.88
C GLU A 185 11.49 15.84 -12.52
N LEU A 186 10.30 15.43 -12.06
CA LEU A 186 9.54 14.32 -12.66
C LEU A 186 9.17 14.62 -14.12
N ARG A 187 8.85 15.87 -14.43
CA ARG A 187 8.59 16.33 -15.80
C ARG A 187 9.82 16.22 -16.69
N GLU A 188 10.97 16.63 -16.20
CA GLU A 188 12.24 16.47 -16.90
C GLU A 188 12.61 14.98 -17.09
N MET A 189 12.35 14.14 -16.09
CA MET A 189 12.55 12.69 -16.22
C MET A 189 11.62 12.08 -17.26
N PHE A 190 10.35 12.51 -17.32
CA PHE A 190 9.42 12.10 -18.37
C PHE A 190 9.93 12.52 -19.77
N ARG A 191 10.40 13.77 -19.91
CA ARG A 191 10.98 14.30 -21.15
C ARG A 191 12.19 13.47 -21.62
N ARG A 192 13.10 13.14 -20.70
CA ARG A 192 14.26 12.28 -20.98
C ARG A 192 13.84 10.87 -21.36
N ASN A 193 12.91 10.29 -20.61
CA ASN A 193 12.38 8.96 -20.85
C ASN A 193 11.83 8.86 -22.28
N ARG A 194 10.93 9.78 -22.65
CA ARG A 194 10.32 9.83 -23.99
C ARG A 194 11.38 9.91 -25.10
N ARG A 195 12.43 10.72 -24.91
CA ARG A 195 13.48 10.93 -25.92
C ARG A 195 14.49 9.77 -26.04
N TYR A 196 14.83 9.13 -24.93
CA TYR A 196 15.98 8.20 -24.86
C TYR A 196 15.61 6.76 -24.50
N GLN A 197 14.33 6.41 -24.42
CA GLN A 197 13.85 5.10 -23.96
C GLN A 197 14.44 3.87 -24.66
N ASN A 198 14.92 3.98 -25.91
CA ASN A 198 15.55 2.86 -26.64
C ASN A 198 17.04 2.66 -26.30
N ARG A 199 17.66 3.58 -25.55
CA ARG A 199 19.09 3.54 -25.20
C ARG A 199 19.29 3.60 -23.69
N ALA A 200 18.61 4.54 -23.03
CA ALA A 200 18.71 4.81 -21.62
C ALA A 200 17.29 5.10 -21.07
N PRO A 201 16.46 4.06 -20.86
CA PRO A 201 15.15 4.22 -20.23
C PRO A 201 15.30 4.84 -18.84
N VAL A 202 14.33 5.68 -18.46
CA VAL A 202 14.29 6.29 -17.14
C VAL A 202 13.21 5.62 -16.31
N ASN A 203 13.64 4.85 -15.31
CA ASN A 203 12.78 4.36 -14.23
C ASN A 203 13.16 5.06 -12.93
N ILE A 204 12.15 5.51 -12.21
CA ILE A 204 12.32 6.40 -11.05
C ILE A 204 12.05 5.62 -9.77
N LEU A 205 12.91 5.81 -8.78
CA LEU A 205 12.69 5.45 -7.39
C LEU A 205 12.56 6.73 -6.55
N ILE A 206 11.48 6.84 -5.79
CA ILE A 206 11.31 7.87 -4.76
C ILE A 206 11.20 7.16 -3.42
N TRP A 207 12.18 7.37 -2.53
CA TRP A 207 12.20 6.74 -1.22
C TRP A 207 12.33 7.78 -0.12
N GLY A 208 11.78 7.48 1.05
CA GLY A 208 11.80 8.40 2.18
C GLY A 208 10.81 8.00 3.26
N PRO A 209 10.82 8.65 4.42
CA PRO A 209 9.97 8.28 5.55
C PRO A 209 8.47 8.19 5.21
N LYS A 210 7.72 7.46 6.03
CA LYS A 210 6.26 7.38 5.89
C LYS A 210 5.67 8.80 5.99
N GLY A 211 4.64 9.08 5.19
CA GLY A 211 3.90 10.35 5.31
C GLY A 211 4.60 11.60 4.75
N THR A 212 5.73 11.48 4.06
CA THR A 212 6.38 12.62 3.37
C THR A 212 5.71 13.04 2.05
N GLY A 213 4.59 12.41 1.67
CA GLY A 213 3.83 12.79 0.47
C GLY A 213 4.30 12.15 -0.83
N LYS A 214 5.11 11.07 -0.81
CA LYS A 214 5.60 10.36 -2.02
C LYS A 214 4.49 9.98 -3.00
N SER A 215 3.44 9.32 -2.53
CA SER A 215 2.32 8.90 -3.38
C SER A 215 1.48 10.09 -3.86
N GLU A 216 1.37 11.14 -3.03
CA GLU A 216 0.65 12.38 -3.37
C GLU A 216 1.39 13.18 -4.44
N LEU A 217 2.73 13.22 -4.40
CA LEU A 217 3.59 13.80 -5.43
C LEU A 217 3.36 13.15 -6.80
N VAL A 218 3.37 11.81 -6.88
CA VAL A 218 3.16 11.11 -8.15
C VAL A 218 1.75 11.33 -8.69
N LYS A 219 0.73 11.33 -7.82
CA LYS A 219 -0.65 11.65 -8.19
C LYS A 219 -0.77 13.10 -8.67
N LYS A 220 -0.10 14.04 -8.01
CA LYS A 220 -0.08 15.45 -8.44
C LYS A 220 0.55 15.60 -9.80
N PHE A 221 1.66 14.91 -10.03
CA PHE A 221 2.33 14.91 -11.34
C PHE A 221 1.40 14.36 -12.43
N ALA A 222 0.66 13.28 -12.17
CA ALA A 222 -0.33 12.76 -13.11
C ALA A 222 -1.45 13.76 -13.41
N GLU A 223 -1.98 14.44 -12.38
CA GLU A 223 -2.99 15.49 -12.54
C GLU A 223 -2.46 16.66 -13.40
N GLU A 224 -1.28 17.21 -13.07
CA GLU A 224 -0.73 18.38 -13.77
C GLU A 224 -0.37 18.09 -15.22
N THR A 225 0.14 16.88 -15.49
CA THR A 225 0.49 16.45 -16.84
C THR A 225 -0.71 15.93 -17.62
N GLY A 226 -1.82 15.63 -16.94
CA GLY A 226 -2.98 14.99 -17.53
C GLY A 226 -2.69 13.58 -18.05
N LEU A 227 -1.63 12.90 -17.58
CA LEU A 227 -1.29 11.54 -18.00
C LEU A 227 -2.19 10.50 -17.29
N PRO A 228 -2.51 9.36 -17.93
CA PRO A 228 -3.15 8.24 -17.23
C PRO A 228 -2.32 7.76 -16.05
N TYR A 229 -2.95 7.49 -14.91
CA TYR A 229 -2.29 7.04 -13.68
C TYR A 229 -2.70 5.61 -13.31
N TRP A 230 -1.76 4.70 -13.41
CA TRP A 230 -1.91 3.28 -13.10
C TRP A 230 -1.19 2.98 -11.79
N GLN A 231 -1.94 2.85 -10.69
CA GLN A 231 -1.36 2.59 -9.37
C GLN A 231 -1.45 1.11 -8.99
N ILE A 232 -0.32 0.56 -8.57
CA ILE A 232 -0.21 -0.73 -7.90
C ILE A 232 0.18 -0.45 -6.47
N MET A 233 -0.65 -0.88 -5.52
CA MET A 233 -0.32 -0.83 -4.10
C MET A 233 0.39 -2.12 -3.70
N GLY A 234 1.60 -2.02 -3.18
CA GLY A 234 2.34 -3.14 -2.63
C GLY A 234 1.65 -3.67 -1.38
N GLN A 235 1.42 -4.99 -1.35
CA GLN A 235 0.85 -5.69 -0.21
C GLN A 235 1.39 -7.12 -0.16
N GLU A 236 1.43 -7.70 1.04
CA GLU A 236 1.84 -9.09 1.22
C GLU A 236 0.87 -10.03 0.49
N GLY A 237 1.41 -11.02 -0.21
CA GLY A 237 0.62 -12.00 -0.95
C GLY A 237 0.06 -11.53 -2.28
N LEU A 238 0.45 -10.34 -2.76
CA LEU A 238 0.14 -9.88 -4.13
C LEU A 238 0.72 -10.87 -5.15
N ARG A 239 -0.11 -11.39 -6.05
CA ARG A 239 0.30 -12.43 -7.02
C ARG A 239 0.55 -11.84 -8.41
N ALA A 240 1.39 -12.53 -9.17
CA ALA A 240 1.76 -12.08 -10.52
C ALA A 240 0.57 -12.06 -11.48
N ASP A 241 -0.35 -13.02 -11.41
CA ASP A 241 -1.54 -13.09 -12.26
C ASP A 241 -2.56 -11.98 -11.95
N GLU A 242 -2.63 -11.46 -10.72
CA GLU A 242 -3.44 -10.27 -10.41
C GLU A 242 -2.92 -9.01 -11.12
N LEU A 243 -1.60 -8.94 -11.34
CA LEU A 243 -0.94 -7.79 -11.95
C LEU A 243 -0.78 -7.92 -13.47
N LEU A 244 -0.47 -9.12 -13.95
CA LEU A 244 -0.25 -9.46 -15.35
C LEU A 244 -1.56 -9.89 -16.02
N GLY A 245 -2.37 -10.70 -15.36
CA GLY A 245 -3.63 -11.20 -15.89
C GLY A 245 -3.78 -12.70 -15.67
N HIS A 246 -5.00 -13.18 -15.92
CA HIS A 246 -5.38 -14.56 -15.72
C HIS A 246 -6.44 -14.98 -16.75
N TYR A 247 -6.59 -16.29 -16.93
CA TYR A 247 -7.71 -16.84 -17.67
C TYR A 247 -8.95 -16.91 -16.78
N GLU A 248 -10.06 -16.36 -17.27
CA GLU A 248 -11.39 -16.51 -16.67
C GLU A 248 -12.25 -17.44 -17.51
N LEU A 249 -12.96 -18.35 -16.85
CA LEU A 249 -13.96 -19.20 -17.51
C LEU A 249 -15.31 -18.47 -17.52
N LYS A 250 -15.81 -18.13 -18.70
CA LYS A 250 -17.12 -17.49 -18.86
C LYS A 250 -17.95 -18.28 -19.87
N ALA A 251 -19.11 -18.77 -19.43
CA ALA A 251 -20.04 -19.53 -20.28
C ALA A 251 -19.39 -20.73 -21.03
N GLY A 252 -18.44 -21.41 -20.38
CA GLY A 252 -17.75 -22.57 -20.96
C GLY A 252 -16.56 -22.24 -21.87
N THR A 253 -16.25 -20.96 -22.11
CA THR A 253 -15.04 -20.53 -22.83
C THR A 253 -14.03 -19.91 -21.88
N SER A 254 -12.75 -20.21 -22.08
CA SER A 254 -11.65 -19.58 -21.35
C SER A 254 -11.24 -18.31 -22.09
N ARG A 255 -11.20 -17.17 -21.39
CA ARG A 255 -10.79 -15.87 -21.95
C ARG A 255 -9.72 -15.25 -21.06
N TRP A 256 -8.65 -14.76 -21.69
CA TRP A 256 -7.65 -13.97 -20.98
C TRP A 256 -8.20 -12.62 -20.54
N VAL A 257 -7.90 -12.24 -19.31
CA VAL A 257 -8.20 -10.92 -18.76
C VAL A 257 -6.90 -10.27 -18.32
N ASP A 258 -6.53 -9.17 -18.97
CA ASP A 258 -5.33 -8.42 -18.60
C ASP A 258 -5.42 -7.85 -17.19
N GLY A 259 -4.32 -7.99 -16.46
CA GLY A 259 -4.08 -7.25 -15.23
C GLY A 259 -3.74 -5.78 -15.50
N ILE A 260 -3.37 -5.06 -14.44
CA ILE A 260 -3.07 -3.62 -14.53
C ILE A 260 -1.77 -3.32 -15.30
N ILE A 261 -0.75 -4.18 -15.20
CA ILE A 261 0.56 -3.94 -15.83
C ILE A 261 0.43 -3.96 -17.36
N PRO A 262 -0.12 -4.99 -18.03
CA PRO A 262 -0.23 -4.97 -19.49
C PRO A 262 -1.11 -3.84 -20.00
N LYS A 263 -2.19 -3.48 -19.29
CA LYS A 263 -3.04 -2.33 -19.63
C LYS A 263 -2.23 -1.04 -19.64
N ALA A 264 -1.44 -0.78 -18.60
CA ALA A 264 -0.56 0.37 -18.52
C ALA A 264 0.53 0.34 -19.62
N VAL A 265 1.16 -0.82 -19.83
CA VAL A 265 2.23 -1.00 -20.81
C VAL A 265 1.73 -0.74 -22.23
N ARG A 266 0.52 -1.19 -22.59
CA ARG A 266 -0.09 -0.94 -23.91
C ARG A 266 -0.54 0.51 -24.07
N SER A 267 -1.07 1.13 -23.01
CA SER A 267 -1.77 2.42 -23.10
C SER A 267 -0.89 3.64 -22.79
N GLY A 268 0.26 3.46 -22.12
CA GLY A 268 1.10 4.56 -21.66
C GLY A 268 0.56 5.28 -20.42
N GLY A 269 1.25 6.37 -20.05
CA GLY A 269 1.00 7.11 -18.81
C GLY A 269 1.98 6.75 -17.70
N ILE A 270 1.57 6.93 -16.45
CA ILE A 270 2.40 6.69 -15.28
C ILE A 270 2.01 5.34 -14.67
N LEU A 271 2.94 4.40 -14.66
CA LEU A 271 2.83 3.15 -13.89
C LEU A 271 3.55 3.32 -12.56
N HIS A 272 2.79 3.41 -11.48
CA HIS A 272 3.28 3.69 -10.13
C HIS A 272 3.17 2.46 -9.24
N PHE A 273 4.33 1.92 -8.83
CA PHE A 273 4.45 0.89 -7.79
C PHE A 273 4.60 1.58 -6.44
N ASP A 274 3.50 1.71 -5.71
CA ASP A 274 3.47 2.27 -4.36
C ASP A 274 3.83 1.20 -3.33
N GLU A 275 4.63 1.53 -2.32
CA GLU A 275 5.13 0.56 -1.32
C GLU A 275 5.77 -0.69 -1.96
N ALA A 276 6.58 -0.48 -3.01
CA ALA A 276 7.07 -1.56 -3.88
C ALA A 276 7.92 -2.62 -3.15
N ASN A 277 8.51 -2.27 -2.01
CA ASN A 277 9.30 -3.16 -1.18
C ASN A 277 8.48 -4.20 -0.40
N VAL A 278 7.16 -4.05 -0.37
CA VAL A 278 6.23 -5.04 0.20
C VAL A 278 5.90 -6.14 -0.83
N ILE A 279 6.06 -5.84 -2.13
CA ILE A 279 5.80 -6.79 -3.21
C ILE A 279 6.85 -7.89 -3.21
N GLU A 280 6.42 -9.14 -3.42
CA GLU A 280 7.35 -10.27 -3.48
C GLU A 280 8.37 -10.11 -4.61
N PRO A 281 9.67 -10.38 -4.36
CA PRO A 281 10.71 -10.32 -5.37
C PRO A 281 10.39 -11.05 -6.67
N ALA A 282 9.80 -12.24 -6.59
CA ALA A 282 9.44 -13.05 -7.76
C ALA A 282 8.42 -12.37 -8.68
N VAL A 283 7.51 -11.57 -8.11
CA VAL A 283 6.53 -10.78 -8.88
C VAL A 283 7.25 -9.61 -9.58
N LEU A 284 8.16 -8.94 -8.87
CA LEU A 284 8.93 -7.84 -9.46
C LEU A 284 9.88 -8.31 -10.58
N SER A 285 10.44 -9.51 -10.48
CA SER A 285 11.30 -10.08 -11.54
C SER A 285 10.56 -10.27 -12.88
N ARG A 286 9.23 -10.32 -12.88
CA ARG A 286 8.43 -10.31 -14.13
C ARG A 286 8.55 -9.00 -14.91
N LEU A 287 9.13 -7.96 -14.30
CA LEU A 287 9.32 -6.62 -14.88
C LEU A 287 10.73 -6.39 -15.46
N ASP A 288 11.62 -7.39 -15.40
CA ASP A 288 13.04 -7.19 -15.76
C ASP A 288 13.23 -6.60 -17.17
N GLU A 289 12.57 -7.17 -18.17
CA GLU A 289 12.63 -6.69 -19.57
C GLU A 289 11.83 -5.40 -19.79
N LEU A 290 10.91 -5.07 -18.89
CA LEU A 290 10.15 -3.83 -18.96
C LEU A 290 10.99 -2.65 -18.48
N LEU A 291 11.83 -2.88 -17.47
CA LEU A 291 12.69 -1.89 -16.84
C LEU A 291 14.03 -1.71 -17.54
N ASP A 292 14.45 -2.63 -18.42
CA ASP A 292 15.69 -2.50 -19.19
C ASP A 292 15.48 -1.81 -20.56
N SER A 293 16.53 -1.78 -21.38
CA SER A 293 16.50 -1.16 -22.72
C SER A 293 15.56 -1.86 -23.70
N LYS A 294 15.14 -3.11 -23.44
CA LYS A 294 14.13 -3.80 -24.26
C LYS A 294 12.77 -3.16 -24.08
N ARG A 295 12.45 -2.62 -22.90
CA ARG A 295 11.15 -1.97 -22.62
C ARG A 295 9.95 -2.76 -23.12
N GLN A 296 9.93 -4.04 -22.77
CA GLN A 296 8.87 -4.95 -23.19
C GLN A 296 8.41 -5.79 -22.01
N LEU A 297 7.14 -6.18 -22.02
CA LEU A 297 6.57 -7.09 -21.05
C LEU A 297 6.39 -8.46 -21.72
N ASN A 298 7.01 -9.48 -21.12
CA ASN A 298 6.84 -10.86 -21.57
C ASN A 298 5.65 -11.51 -20.85
N MET A 299 4.61 -11.84 -21.61
CA MET A 299 3.40 -12.50 -21.15
C MET A 299 3.52 -14.02 -21.36
N GLU A 300 4.43 -14.65 -20.62
CA GLU A 300 4.63 -16.12 -20.69
C GLU A 300 3.32 -16.90 -20.45
N ASP A 301 2.47 -16.39 -19.56
CA ASP A 301 1.17 -16.97 -19.22
C ASP A 301 0.11 -16.82 -20.35
N LEU A 302 0.35 -15.92 -21.30
CA LEU A 302 -0.48 -15.67 -22.49
C LEU A 302 0.31 -16.04 -23.76
N ASN A 303 0.61 -17.33 -23.91
CA ASN A 303 1.27 -17.90 -25.09
C ASN A 303 2.61 -17.23 -25.46
N GLY A 304 3.27 -16.57 -24.50
CA GLY A 304 4.52 -15.84 -24.75
C GLY A 304 4.35 -14.53 -25.52
N GLU A 305 3.17 -13.87 -25.47
CA GLU A 305 2.99 -12.56 -26.08
C GLU A 305 4.02 -11.55 -25.55
N ILE A 306 4.69 -10.84 -26.45
CA ILE A 306 5.63 -9.78 -26.09
C ILE A 306 4.97 -8.42 -26.37
N ILE A 307 4.76 -7.65 -25.31
CA ILE A 307 4.15 -6.32 -25.39
C ILE A 307 5.24 -5.27 -25.32
N LYS A 308 5.46 -4.53 -26.41
CA LYS A 308 6.36 -3.37 -26.38
C LYS A 308 5.70 -2.20 -25.63
N ALA A 309 6.39 -1.65 -24.63
CA ALA A 309 5.86 -0.55 -23.81
C ALA A 309 5.55 0.69 -24.64
N HIS A 310 4.42 1.34 -24.39
CA HIS A 310 4.02 2.59 -25.02
C HIS A 310 5.11 3.68 -24.83
N PRO A 311 5.39 4.52 -25.83
CA PRO A 311 6.43 5.56 -25.74
C PRO A 311 6.26 6.56 -24.58
N ASP A 312 5.01 6.79 -24.18
CA ASP A 312 4.64 7.67 -23.06
C ASP A 312 4.53 6.94 -21.71
N LEU A 313 5.01 5.70 -21.60
CA LEU A 313 5.04 4.98 -20.32
C LEU A 313 6.21 5.47 -19.46
N LEU A 314 5.91 6.04 -18.29
CA LEU A 314 6.88 6.32 -17.23
C LEU A 314 6.62 5.41 -16.03
N ILE A 315 7.67 4.74 -15.55
CA ILE A 315 7.58 3.81 -14.42
C ILE A 315 8.21 4.45 -13.19
N ILE A 316 7.43 4.50 -12.11
CA ILE A 316 7.81 5.12 -10.83
C ILE A 316 7.59 4.11 -9.71
N PHE A 317 8.60 3.94 -8.87
CA PHE A 317 8.55 3.16 -7.65
C PHE A 317 8.60 4.11 -6.47
N THR A 318 7.75 3.91 -5.47
CA THR A 318 7.90 4.55 -4.16
C THR A 318 8.08 3.49 -3.07
N MET A 319 8.86 3.82 -2.06
CA MET A 319 8.97 2.98 -0.86
C MET A 319 9.42 3.76 0.36
N ASN A 320 9.20 3.18 1.53
CA ASN A 320 9.86 3.64 2.74
C ASN A 320 11.24 2.95 2.85
N PRO A 321 12.27 3.63 3.40
CA PRO A 321 13.55 3.00 3.67
C PRO A 321 13.38 1.72 4.50
N PRO A 322 14.18 0.68 4.28
CA PRO A 322 14.08 -0.60 4.99
C PRO A 322 14.64 -0.52 6.43
N ILE A 323 14.41 0.60 7.11
CA ILE A 323 14.75 0.83 8.52
C ILE A 323 13.61 0.33 9.41
N TYR A 324 12.37 0.32 8.89
CA TYR A 324 11.19 -0.15 9.60
C TYR A 324 11.05 -1.67 9.56
N GLU A 325 10.56 -2.28 10.64
CA GLU A 325 10.28 -3.72 10.71
C GLU A 325 9.40 -4.20 9.55
N GLY A 326 9.76 -5.35 8.96
CA GLY A 326 8.99 -6.01 7.91
C GLY A 326 9.27 -5.54 6.48
N LEU A 327 10.04 -4.46 6.29
CA LEU A 327 10.41 -3.96 4.97
C LEU A 327 11.65 -4.68 4.43
N LYS A 328 11.52 -5.35 3.28
CA LYS A 328 12.64 -5.98 2.58
C LYS A 328 13.29 -4.97 1.62
N PRO A 329 14.61 -5.04 1.38
CA PRO A 329 15.19 -4.29 0.27
C PRO A 329 14.60 -4.77 -1.06
N LEU A 330 14.54 -3.90 -2.06
CA LEU A 330 14.26 -4.35 -3.43
C LEU A 330 15.35 -5.32 -3.89
N PRO A 331 15.02 -6.29 -4.75
CA PRO A 331 16.02 -7.12 -5.40
C PRO A 331 17.02 -6.27 -6.19
N GLU A 332 18.30 -6.64 -6.13
CA GLU A 332 19.40 -5.86 -6.74
C GLU A 332 19.19 -5.64 -8.25
N HIS A 333 18.68 -6.65 -8.96
CA HIS A 333 18.37 -6.58 -10.38
C HIS A 333 17.29 -5.53 -10.71
N ILE A 334 16.31 -5.35 -9.84
CA ILE A 334 15.33 -4.26 -10.00
C ILE A 334 16.00 -2.93 -9.66
N MET A 335 16.70 -2.86 -8.53
CA MET A 335 17.31 -1.64 -8.01
C MET A 335 18.38 -1.05 -8.94
N SER A 336 19.09 -1.87 -9.72
CA SER A 336 20.07 -1.44 -10.73
C SER A 336 19.42 -0.80 -11.95
N ARG A 337 18.16 -1.17 -12.26
CA ARG A 337 17.36 -0.62 -13.38
C ARG A 337 16.56 0.63 -12.99
N LEU A 338 16.47 0.97 -11.71
CA LEU A 338 15.92 2.23 -11.21
C LEU A 338 16.97 3.34 -11.36
N THR A 339 17.15 3.81 -12.60
CA THR A 339 18.21 4.74 -13.01
C THR A 339 18.20 6.12 -12.32
N LYS A 340 17.06 6.52 -11.76
CA LYS A 340 16.90 7.81 -11.07
C LYS A 340 16.33 7.59 -9.67
N LYS A 341 17.00 8.12 -8.66
CA LYS A 341 16.72 7.84 -7.24
C LYS A 341 16.63 9.16 -6.48
N TYR A 342 15.47 9.45 -5.91
CA TYR A 342 15.18 10.68 -5.19
C TYR A 342 14.77 10.37 -3.75
N ILE A 343 15.37 11.07 -2.81
CA ILE A 343 15.04 11.04 -1.38
C ILE A 343 13.99 12.11 -1.13
N LEU A 344 12.83 11.70 -0.65
CA LEU A 344 11.79 12.62 -0.19
C LEU A 344 11.67 12.55 1.33
N ASP A 345 12.42 13.43 1.99
CA ASP A 345 12.37 13.61 3.43
C ASP A 345 11.25 14.58 3.84
N TYR A 346 11.01 14.68 5.15
CA TYR A 346 10.09 15.67 5.69
C TYR A 346 10.52 17.09 5.28
N PRO A 347 9.57 17.94 4.86
CA PRO A 347 9.88 19.33 4.54
C PRO A 347 10.38 20.08 5.78
N PRO A 348 11.11 21.20 5.57
CA PRO A 348 11.39 22.14 6.66
C PRO A 348 10.09 22.56 7.38
N PRO A 349 10.13 22.85 8.70
CA PRO A 349 8.95 23.17 9.48
C PRO A 349 8.06 24.27 8.89
N GLU A 350 8.67 25.27 8.26
CA GLU A 350 7.96 26.39 7.62
C GLU A 350 7.15 25.93 6.40
N VAL A 351 7.69 24.97 5.64
CA VAL A 351 7.01 24.36 4.50
C VAL A 351 5.95 23.38 4.97
N GLU A 352 6.24 22.57 6.01
CA GLU A 352 5.26 21.66 6.59
C GLU A 352 4.03 22.42 7.11
N MET A 353 4.22 23.51 7.85
CA MET A 353 3.12 24.35 8.34
C MET A 353 2.27 24.92 7.19
N LYS A 354 2.90 25.31 6.06
CA LYS A 354 2.18 25.74 4.85
C LYS A 354 1.34 24.60 4.28
N VAL A 355 1.94 23.41 4.14
CA VAL A 355 1.23 22.21 3.65
C VAL A 355 0.02 21.91 4.55
N LEU A 356 0.20 21.92 5.87
CA LEU A 356 -0.85 21.63 6.83
C LEU A 356 -1.98 22.65 6.77
N LYS A 357 -1.65 23.94 6.69
CA LYS A 357 -2.64 25.02 6.55
C LYS A 357 -3.52 24.81 5.32
N GLU A 358 -2.91 24.58 4.17
CA GLU A 358 -3.62 24.37 2.89
C GLU A 358 -4.45 23.08 2.93
N LYS A 359 -3.85 21.97 3.37
CA LYS A 359 -4.48 20.64 3.36
C LYS A 359 -5.68 20.54 4.31
N LEU A 360 -5.59 21.18 5.48
CA LEU A 360 -6.65 21.22 6.49
C LEU A 360 -7.59 22.43 6.36
N LYS A 361 -7.36 23.27 5.34
CA LYS A 361 -8.13 24.48 5.04
C LYS A 361 -8.31 25.38 6.26
N LEU A 362 -7.22 25.61 7.00
CA LEU A 362 -7.26 26.46 8.19
C LEU A 362 -7.42 27.93 7.78
N SER A 363 -8.40 28.60 8.36
CA SER A 363 -8.58 30.04 8.22
C SER A 363 -7.46 30.82 8.91
N ASP A 364 -7.27 32.09 8.54
CA ASP A 364 -6.32 32.98 9.22
C ASP A 364 -6.65 33.19 10.71
N ALA A 365 -7.92 33.02 11.11
CA ALA A 365 -8.34 33.07 12.50
C ALA A 365 -7.92 31.81 13.29
N GLU A 366 -7.89 30.65 12.64
CA GLU A 366 -7.42 29.40 13.23
C GLU A 366 -5.90 29.34 13.26
N PHE A 367 -5.25 29.60 12.12
CA PHE A 367 -3.81 29.57 11.99
C PHE A 367 -3.28 30.45 10.83
N LYS A 368 -2.60 31.52 11.21
CA LYS A 368 -1.83 32.39 10.31
C LYS A 368 -0.34 32.10 10.48
N LEU A 369 0.30 31.76 9.36
CA LEU A 369 1.72 31.42 9.30
C LEU A 369 2.60 32.58 9.81
N PRO A 370 3.75 32.26 10.44
CA PRO A 370 4.74 33.28 10.79
C PRO A 370 5.33 33.92 9.53
N THR A 371 5.69 35.19 9.64
CA THR A 371 6.46 35.94 8.63
C THR A 371 7.74 36.47 9.26
N ARG A 372 8.65 37.01 8.45
CA ARG A 372 9.92 37.58 8.94
C ARG A 372 9.75 38.58 10.09
N ASN A 373 8.65 39.33 10.10
CA ASN A 373 8.41 40.43 11.05
C ASN A 373 7.25 40.15 12.01
N GLN A 374 6.54 39.03 11.88
CA GLN A 374 5.37 38.74 12.71
C GLN A 374 5.32 37.25 13.10
N PRO A 375 5.12 36.92 14.39
CA PRO A 375 4.96 35.54 14.82
C PRO A 375 3.66 34.95 14.26
N ALA A 376 3.54 33.62 14.31
CA ALA A 376 2.30 32.96 13.95
C ALA A 376 1.16 33.42 14.87
N ARG A 377 -0.05 33.55 14.32
CA ARG A 377 -1.24 34.01 15.06
C ARG A 377 -2.44 33.11 14.79
N GLY A 378 -3.47 33.22 15.61
CA GLY A 378 -4.70 32.44 15.50
C GLY A 378 -4.89 31.49 16.67
N ARG A 379 -6.10 30.91 16.74
CA ARG A 379 -6.55 30.05 17.84
C ARG A 379 -5.59 28.90 18.15
N PHE A 380 -5.04 28.26 17.12
CA PHE A 380 -4.19 27.06 17.26
C PHE A 380 -2.69 27.37 17.10
N ALA A 381 -2.29 28.63 16.95
CA ALA A 381 -0.92 28.98 16.60
C ALA A 381 0.12 28.51 17.61
N ARG A 382 -0.16 28.69 18.90
CA ARG A 382 0.73 28.22 19.97
C ARG A 382 0.84 26.69 19.95
N ASP A 383 -0.28 25.98 19.81
CA ASP A 383 -0.34 24.52 19.80
C ASP A 383 0.42 23.92 18.61
N ILE A 384 0.21 24.46 17.41
CA ILE A 384 0.90 24.03 16.20
C ILE A 384 2.40 24.29 16.32
N LEU A 385 2.83 25.49 16.75
CA LEU A 385 4.24 25.81 16.89
C LEU A 385 4.95 24.93 17.93
N ASP A 386 4.30 24.67 19.06
CA ASP A 386 4.86 23.81 20.10
C ASP A 386 4.97 22.36 19.62
N LEU A 387 3.96 21.84 18.92
CA LEU A 387 4.04 20.51 18.32
C LEU A 387 5.19 20.44 17.29
N MET A 388 5.31 21.43 16.41
CA MET A 388 6.36 21.45 15.38
C MET A 388 7.75 21.40 15.99
N LYS A 389 7.99 22.12 17.11
CA LYS A 389 9.27 22.04 17.84
C LYS A 389 9.53 20.64 18.40
N ILE A 390 8.50 20.00 18.98
CA ILE A 390 8.63 18.65 19.51
C ILE A 390 8.96 17.68 18.38
N ILE A 391 8.20 17.70 17.30
CA ILE A 391 8.37 16.78 16.17
C ILE A 391 9.71 17.00 15.46
N ASP A 392 10.15 18.24 15.24
CA ASP A 392 11.45 18.54 14.64
C ASP A 392 12.61 17.97 15.48
N ASN A 393 12.52 18.06 16.81
CA ASN A 393 13.50 17.44 17.71
C ASN A 393 13.46 15.91 17.64
N LEU A 394 12.27 15.30 17.57
CA LEU A 394 12.12 13.85 17.46
C LEU A 394 12.66 13.33 16.12
N ARG A 395 12.41 14.04 15.02
CA ARG A 395 12.90 13.65 13.68
C ARG A 395 14.42 13.67 13.54
N LYS A 396 15.12 14.43 14.38
CA LYS A 396 16.59 14.46 14.43
C LYS A 396 17.20 13.30 15.21
N GLN A 397 16.40 12.56 15.98
CA GLN A 397 16.86 11.41 16.76
C GLN A 397 16.90 10.17 15.87
N THR A 398 18.08 9.56 15.77
CA THR A 398 18.34 8.41 14.87
C THR A 398 18.00 7.06 15.50
N ASP A 399 17.73 7.03 16.79
CA ASP A 399 17.54 5.82 17.60
C ASP A 399 16.08 5.58 18.01
N LEU A 400 15.15 6.42 17.55
CA LEU A 400 13.72 6.19 17.74
C LEU A 400 13.23 5.05 16.83
N SER A 401 12.48 4.12 17.42
CA SER A 401 11.79 3.05 16.69
C SER A 401 10.80 3.58 15.65
N TYR A 402 10.26 4.77 15.91
CA TYR A 402 9.27 5.43 15.07
C TYR A 402 9.51 6.93 15.05
N THR A 403 9.36 7.53 13.87
CA THR A 403 9.50 8.97 13.68
C THR A 403 8.13 9.56 13.30
N PRO A 404 7.62 10.61 13.99
CA PRO A 404 6.29 11.13 13.70
C PRO A 404 6.23 11.69 12.28
N SER A 405 5.22 11.28 11.52
CA SER A 405 5.01 11.77 10.17
C SER A 405 4.07 12.97 10.13
N MET A 406 3.99 13.58 8.96
CA MET A 406 3.00 14.64 8.71
C MET A 406 1.55 14.15 8.89
N ARG A 407 1.28 12.84 8.85
CA ARG A 407 -0.07 12.31 9.12
C ARG A 407 -0.46 12.45 10.58
N GLU A 408 0.47 12.18 11.49
CA GLU A 408 0.24 12.38 12.92
C GLU A 408 0.13 13.89 13.25
N THR A 409 0.91 14.74 12.58
CA THR A 409 0.74 16.21 12.68
C THR A 409 -0.64 16.66 12.16
N GLN A 410 -1.15 16.06 11.07
CA GLN A 410 -2.50 16.33 10.56
C GLN A 410 -3.58 15.90 11.55
N GLY A 411 -3.47 14.69 12.09
CA GLY A 411 -4.40 14.16 13.10
C GLY A 411 -4.46 15.04 14.34
N PHE A 412 -3.31 15.50 14.83
CA PHE A 412 -3.25 16.42 15.95
C PHE A 412 -4.02 17.73 15.69
N ILE A 413 -3.80 18.37 14.53
CA ILE A 413 -4.49 19.63 14.22
C ILE A 413 -5.99 19.39 14.02
N GLN A 414 -6.37 18.24 13.45
CA GLN A 414 -7.76 17.87 13.30
C GLN A 414 -8.45 17.71 14.67
N ASP A 415 -7.82 17.05 15.63
CA ASP A 415 -8.32 16.94 17.00
C ASP A 415 -8.52 18.32 17.66
N LEU A 416 -7.59 19.26 17.48
CA LEU A 416 -7.74 20.63 17.96
C LEU A 416 -8.96 21.35 17.35
N LYS A 417 -9.23 21.12 16.06
CA LYS A 417 -10.42 21.67 15.38
C LYS A 417 -11.71 21.08 15.93
N GLU A 418 -11.66 19.81 16.33
CA GLU A 418 -12.79 19.09 16.93
C GLU A 418 -13.02 19.48 18.40
N GLY A 419 -12.11 20.25 18.99
CA GLY A 419 -12.27 20.88 20.31
C GLY A 419 -11.42 20.23 21.41
N ASP A 420 -10.59 19.25 21.07
CA ASP A 420 -9.67 18.66 22.03
C ASP A 420 -8.60 19.67 22.46
N ASP A 421 -8.15 19.55 23.70
CA ASP A 421 -7.00 20.31 24.18
C ASP A 421 -5.69 19.70 23.64
N PHE A 422 -4.60 20.47 23.72
CA PHE A 422 -3.28 20.06 23.24
C PHE A 422 -2.84 18.70 23.78
N PHE A 423 -3.01 18.43 25.08
CA PHE A 423 -2.46 17.21 25.68
C PHE A 423 -3.25 16.00 25.21
N THR A 424 -4.58 16.11 25.15
CA THR A 424 -5.44 15.06 24.60
C THR A 424 -5.09 14.74 23.14
N ALA A 425 -4.94 15.77 22.30
CA ALA A 425 -4.56 15.60 20.90
C ALA A 425 -3.13 15.03 20.74
N PHE A 426 -2.18 15.49 21.57
CA PHE A 426 -0.79 15.04 21.55
C PHE A 426 -0.68 13.57 21.98
N ASP A 427 -1.37 13.20 23.05
CA ASP A 427 -1.33 11.83 23.57
C ASP A 427 -1.92 10.85 22.55
N ARG A 428 -3.02 11.23 21.89
CA ARG A 428 -3.68 10.40 20.87
C ARG A 428 -2.82 10.20 19.62
N ASN A 429 -2.24 11.27 19.07
CA ASN A 429 -1.59 11.22 17.76
C ASN A 429 -0.08 10.96 17.82
N ILE A 430 0.59 11.40 18.88
CA ILE A 430 2.05 11.32 19.00
C ILE A 430 2.44 10.29 20.05
N LYS A 431 2.05 10.49 21.32
CA LYS A 431 2.52 9.65 22.44
C LYS A 431 2.11 8.19 22.29
N ALA A 432 0.90 7.92 21.80
CA ALA A 432 0.38 6.56 21.63
C ALA A 432 1.21 5.66 20.70
N ALA A 433 2.07 6.25 19.87
CA ALA A 433 3.00 5.51 19.01
C ALA A 433 4.21 4.93 19.77
N TYR A 434 4.49 5.42 20.99
CA TYR A 434 5.71 5.13 21.73
C TYR A 434 5.41 4.35 23.03
N TYR A 435 6.34 3.48 23.42
CA TYR A 435 6.24 2.65 24.62
C TYR A 435 7.58 2.54 25.35
N GLY A 436 7.54 2.27 26.65
CA GLY A 436 8.77 2.09 27.45
C GLY A 436 9.60 3.37 27.50
N GLU A 437 10.93 3.23 27.40
CA GLU A 437 11.89 4.34 27.49
C GLU A 437 11.65 5.44 26.44
N GLU A 438 11.13 5.09 25.26
CA GLU A 438 10.79 6.08 24.24
C GLU A 438 9.62 6.97 24.68
N ALA A 439 8.62 6.42 25.37
CA ALA A 439 7.50 7.19 25.88
C ALA A 439 7.94 8.22 26.93
N ASP A 440 8.93 7.87 27.75
CA ASP A 440 9.54 8.78 28.72
C ASP A 440 10.26 9.93 28.01
N ARG A 441 11.02 9.64 26.94
CA ARG A 441 11.66 10.66 26.09
C ARG A 441 10.66 11.59 25.41
N ILE A 442 9.53 11.06 24.91
CA ILE A 442 8.46 11.88 24.36
C ILE A 442 7.91 12.82 25.45
N GLU A 443 7.74 12.33 26.67
CA GLU A 443 7.24 13.14 27.78
C GLU A 443 8.25 14.22 28.22
N GLU A 444 9.56 13.93 28.17
CA GLU A 444 10.62 14.92 28.37
C GLU A 444 10.63 16.00 27.29
N ALA A 445 10.50 15.60 26.01
CA ALA A 445 10.40 16.54 24.90
C ALA A 445 9.17 17.46 25.03
N LEU A 446 8.04 16.90 25.47
CA LEU A 446 6.84 17.67 25.79
C LEU A 446 7.09 18.66 26.94
N LYS A 447 7.70 18.21 28.04
CA LYS A 447 8.02 19.06 29.20
C LYS A 447 8.96 20.21 28.83
N ALA A 448 9.93 19.96 27.94
CA ALA A 448 10.88 20.98 27.49
C ALA A 448 10.19 22.13 26.72
N VAL A 449 9.06 21.86 26.07
CA VAL A 449 8.33 22.86 25.27
C VAL A 449 7.20 23.52 26.05
N ARG A 450 6.39 22.76 26.80
CA ARG A 450 5.18 23.28 27.47
C ARG A 450 5.22 23.32 28.99
N GLY A 451 6.24 22.74 29.64
CA GLY A 451 6.18 22.43 31.07
C GLY A 451 5.12 21.35 31.36
N ARG A 452 5.18 20.70 32.54
CA ARG A 452 4.19 19.66 32.91
C ARG A 452 2.76 20.23 32.85
N PRO A 453 1.75 19.46 32.41
CA PRO A 453 0.35 19.82 32.65
C PRO A 453 0.14 19.99 34.16
N ARG A 454 -0.55 21.06 34.57
CA ARG A 454 -1.08 21.14 35.93
C ARG A 454 -2.09 20.00 36.07
N LYS A 455 -1.83 19.13 37.04
CA LYS A 455 -2.64 17.94 37.36
C LYS A 455 -4.09 18.29 37.62
#